data_AF-A0A6M4G2P6-F1
#
_entry.id   AF-A0A6M4G2P6-F1
#
_cell.length_a   1.000
_cell.length_b   1.000
_cell.length_c   1.000
_cell.angle_alpha   90.00
_cell.angle_beta   90.00
_cell.angle_gamma   90.00
#
_symmetry.space_group_name_H-M   'P 1'
#
loop_
_entity.id
_entity.type
_entity.pdbx_description
1 polymer ?
#
loop_
_entity_poly.entity_id
_entity_poly.type
_entity_poly.pdbx_seq_one_letter_code
_entity_poly.pdbx_strand_id
1 'polypeptide(L)' 'MTRQKEAITVASARAQLKAMLANARSLDHLTVEQLVRSYRVPPREIEYELTVARQKRGAA' A
#
# COMPACT_ATOMS: atom_id res chain seq x y z
N MET A 1 22.44 -21.83 -1.11
CA MET A 1 21.13 -21.16 -1.29
C MET A 1 21.37 -19.70 -1.63
N THR A 2 21.48 -19.39 -2.92
CA THR A 2 21.56 -18.00 -3.40
C THR A 2 20.20 -17.35 -3.18
N ARG A 3 20.11 -16.47 -2.18
CA ARG A 3 18.96 -15.57 -1.97
C ARG A 3 18.88 -14.67 -3.20
N GLN A 4 18.13 -15.11 -4.21
CA GLN A 4 17.82 -14.33 -5.40
C GLN A 4 17.06 -13.10 -4.89
N LYS A 5 17.69 -11.93 -4.89
CA LYS A 5 17.01 -10.67 -4.60
C LYS A 5 16.12 -10.38 -5.81
N GLU A 6 14.94 -10.98 -5.85
CA GLU A 6 13.92 -10.63 -6.83
C GLU A 6 13.74 -9.11 -6.76
N ALA A 7 13.96 -8.45 -7.89
CA ALA A 7 13.72 -7.02 -7.98
C ALA A 7 12.25 -6.79 -7.63
N ILE A 8 11.98 -6.04 -6.56
CA ILE A 8 10.62 -5.68 -6.19
C ILE A 8 10.05 -4.86 -7.34
N THR A 9 9.13 -5.48 -8.09
CA THR A 9 8.39 -4.81 -9.15
C THR A 9 7.38 -3.86 -8.53
N VAL A 10 6.98 -2.83 -9.28
CA VAL A 10 5.91 -1.91 -8.83
C VAL A 10 4.62 -2.68 -8.52
N ALA A 11 4.35 -3.75 -9.27
CA ALA A 11 3.20 -4.63 -9.03
C ALA A 11 3.30 -5.35 -7.67
N SER A 12 4.47 -5.90 -7.30
CA SER A 12 4.63 -6.57 -6.01
C SER A 12 4.64 -5.58 -4.84
N ALA A 13 5.19 -4.38 -5.03
CA ALA A 13 5.09 -3.30 -4.04
C ALA A 13 3.63 -2.87 -3.81
N ARG A 14 2.82 -2.80 -4.87
CA ARG A 14 1.38 -2.49 -4.79
C ARG A 14 0.59 -3.59 -4.09
N ALA A 15 0.90 -4.85 -4.36
CA ALA A 15 0.28 -5.97 -3.66
C ALA A 15 0.57 -5.94 -2.15
N GLN A 16 1.81 -5.64 -1.77
CA GLN A 16 2.20 -5.46 -0.36
C GLN A 16 1.47 -4.28 0.29
N LEU A 17 1.34 -3.15 -0.41
CA LEU A 17 0.57 -1.99 0.06
C LEU A 17 -0.89 -2.38 0.33
N LYS A 18 -1.56 -3.03 -0.63
CA LYS A 18 -2.95 -3.49 -0.50
C LYS A 18 -3.13 -4.41 0.71
N ALA A 19 -2.23 -5.36 0.89
CA ALA A 19 -2.26 -6.28 2.03
C ALA A 19 -2.11 -5.52 3.35
N MET A 20 -1.19 -4.54 3.44
CA MET A 20 -1.04 -3.72 4.64
C MET A 20 -2.31 -2.90 4.93
N LEU A 21 -2.90 -2.23 3.93
CA LEU A 21 -4.13 -1.46 4.10
C LEU A 21 -5.32 -2.33 4.52
N ALA A 22 -5.41 -3.56 4.02
CA ALA A 22 -6.45 -4.52 4.42
C ALA A 22 -6.31 -4.93 5.89
N ASN A 23 -5.08 -5.13 6.37
CA ASN A 23 -4.79 -5.60 7.73
C ASN A 23 -4.61 -4.47 8.77
N ALA A 24 -4.48 -3.22 8.35
CA ALA A 24 -4.27 -2.09 9.25
C ALA A 24 -5.45 -1.94 10.22
N ARG A 25 -5.20 -1.63 11.49
CA ARG A 25 -6.31 -1.41 12.45
C ARG A 25 -7.08 -0.12 12.17
N SER A 26 -6.38 0.94 11.76
CA SER A 26 -6.94 2.22 11.31
C SER A 26 -6.18 2.73 10.07
N LEU A 27 -6.87 3.49 9.23
CA LEU A 27 -6.33 4.13 8.03
C LEU A 27 -6.24 5.67 8.18
N ASP A 28 -6.64 6.22 9.32
CA ASP A 28 -6.82 7.66 9.52
C ASP A 28 -5.47 8.39 9.55
N HIS A 29 -4.47 7.75 10.16
CA HIS A 29 -3.12 8.29 10.27
C HIS A 29 -2.24 8.00 9.05
N LEU A 30 -2.71 7.21 8.08
CA LEU A 30 -1.92 6.87 6.90
C LEU A 30 -2.03 7.97 5.84
N THR A 31 -0.88 8.51 5.44
CA THR A 31 -0.77 9.54 4.39
C THR A 31 -0.02 9.01 3.18
N VAL A 32 -0.30 9.60 2.01
CA VAL A 32 0.39 9.27 0.75
C VAL A 32 1.91 9.49 0.91
N GLU A 33 2.32 10.61 1.52
CA GLU A 33 3.74 10.95 1.70
C GLU A 33 4.51 9.93 2.53
N GLN A 34 3.92 9.41 3.61
CA GLN A 34 4.54 8.36 4.42
C GLN A 34 4.67 7.06 3.62
N LEU A 35 3.63 6.69 2.87
CA LEU A 35 3.60 5.43 2.13
C LEU A 35 4.51 5.44 0.90
N VAL A 36 4.70 6.58 0.23
CA VAL A 36 5.66 6.71 -0.89
C VAL A 36 7.10 6.46 -0.41
N ARG A 37 7.42 6.81 0.84
CA ARG A 37 8.75 6.55 1.43
C ARG A 37 8.97 5.07 1.76
N SER A 38 7.90 4.35 2.07
CA SER A 38 7.96 2.94 2.48
C SER A 38 7.70 1.96 1.33
N TYR A 39 6.97 2.37 0.30
CA TYR A 39 6.56 1.54 -0.83
C TYR A 39 7.00 2.15 -2.15
N ARG A 40 7.57 1.32 -3.03
CA ARG A 40 7.91 1.69 -4.41
C ARG A 40 6.67 1.71 -5.31
N VAL A 41 5.66 2.49 -4.91
CA VAL A 41 4.39 2.66 -5.63
C VAL A 41 4.20 4.15 -5.93
N PRO A 42 3.76 4.53 -7.13
CA PRO A 42 3.51 5.94 -7.47
C PRO A 42 2.50 6.59 -6.50
N PRO A 43 2.67 7.88 -6.15
CA PRO A 43 1.79 8.59 -5.22
C PRO A 43 0.30 8.51 -5.60
N ARG A 44 0.00 8.65 -6.90
CA ARG A 44 -1.37 8.57 -7.44
C ARG A 44 -2.02 7.20 -7.20
N GLU A 45 -1.25 6.12 -7.26
CA GLU A 45 -1.78 4.79 -6.96
C GLU A 45 -1.99 4.60 -5.47
N ILE A 46 -1.09 5.10 -4.62
CA ILE A 46 -1.26 5.06 -3.16
C ILE A 46 -2.52 5.81 -2.74
N GLU A 47 -2.77 7.00 -3.30
CA GLU A 47 -3.97 7.78 -3.06
C GLU A 47 -5.25 7.02 -3.44
N TYR A 48 -5.25 6.39 -4.62
CA TYR A 48 -6.35 5.54 -5.06
C TYR A 48 -6.61 4.38 -4.08
N GLU A 49 -5.57 3.63 -3.70
CA GLU A 49 -5.71 2.47 -2.81
C GLU A 49 -6.16 2.87 -1.40
N LEU A 50 -5.67 4.01 -0.87
CA LEU A 50 -6.15 4.56 0.41
C LEU A 50 -7.62 4.95 0.35
N THR A 51 -8.05 5.58 -0.75
CA THR A 51 -9.44 5.99 -0.94
C THR A 51 -10.36 4.77 -0.97
N VAL A 52 -10.01 3.75 -1.76
CA VAL A 52 -10.76 2.48 -1.83
C VAL A 52 -10.80 1.78 -0.47
N ALA A 53 -9.68 1.71 0.24
CA ALA A 53 -9.60 1.06 1.54
C ALA A 53 -10.46 1.78 2.60
N ARG A 54 -10.49 3.12 2.59
CA ARG A 54 -11.34 3.94 3.47
C ARG A 54 -12.82 3.77 3.15
N GLN A 55 -13.20 3.81 1.87
CA GLN A 55 -14.58 3.59 1.44
C GLN A 55 -15.09 2.22 1.86
N LYS A 56 -14.30 1.16 1.68
CA LYS A 56 -14.67 -0.21 2.12
C LYS A 56 -14.93 -0.32 3.62
N ARG A 57 -14.29 0.51 4.45
CA ARG A 57 -14.49 0.52 5.90
C ARG A 57 -15.62 1.44 6.34
N GLY A 58 -15.80 2.58 5.68
CA GLY A 58 -16.92 3.48 5.97
C GLY A 58 -18.27 2.95 5.48
N ALA A 59 -18.26 1.98 4.56
CA ALA A 59 -19.45 1.29 4.07
C ALA A 59 -19.83 0.02 4.88
N ALA A 60 -19.04 -0.35 5.88
CA ALA A 60 -19.26 -1.50 6.76
C ALA A 60 -19.76 -1.03 8.14
#